data_AF-A0A6L5QWF4-F1
#
_entry.id   AF-A0A6L5QWF4-F1
#
_cell.length_a   1.000
_cell.length_b   1.000
_cell.length_c   1.000
_cell.angle_alpha   90.00
_cell.angle_beta   90.00
_cell.angle_gamma   90.00
#
_symmetry.space_group_name_H-M   'P 1'
#
loop_
_entity.id
_entity.type
_entity.pdbx_description
1 polymer ?
#
loop_
_entity_poly.entity_id
_entity_poly.type
_entity_poly.pdbx_seq_one_letter_code
_entity_poly.pdbx_strand_id
1 'polypeptide(L)'
;MSYSAKVLRVMIASPSDVPEARDAVEKAILGWNDANARAKGVILQPWRWESSAVPVMGAHPQKLINAQGVDDSDIVFALFGGRLGSPTPDAVSGTVEEVDRALELGRQVHLYFSTAPLPYNVDTAQLDALRAFKEDMQDRGLLGEFNNIEQLGHEVWKAIEHDIASLSIDPTPELNAGLGEVDFVVQPHQEREVSGVNSRGAPRYSTNHWLEITNTGDLDAEDVTFEGILEDGYMRLIAPGNPTTIHKGQSRRLPVLYAAGGSDGARLRIRWREHSEQKEREFDVG
;
A
#
# COMPACT_ATOMS: atom_id res chain seq x y z
N MET A 1 7.45 9.18 12.87
CA MET A 1 8.08 8.22 11.94
C MET A 1 7.06 7.87 10.89
N SER A 2 7.47 7.72 9.63
CA SER A 2 6.63 7.17 8.56
C SER A 2 6.32 5.69 8.81
N TYR A 3 5.31 5.18 8.13
CA TYR A 3 4.94 3.76 8.08
C TYR A 3 4.36 3.44 6.69
N SER A 4 4.48 2.18 6.28
CA SER A 4 3.80 1.66 5.08
C SER A 4 2.35 1.29 5.42
N ALA A 5 1.43 1.49 4.49
CA ALA A 5 0.03 1.11 4.65
C ALA A 5 -0.65 0.84 3.30
N LYS A 6 -1.51 -0.18 3.25
CA LYS A 6 -2.43 -0.41 2.15
C LYS A 6 -3.55 0.63 2.21
N VAL A 7 -3.74 1.38 1.13
CA VAL A 7 -4.88 2.30 1.03
C VAL A 7 -6.08 1.54 0.47
N LEU A 8 -7.23 1.66 1.13
CA LEU A 8 -8.54 1.24 0.59
C LEU A 8 -9.37 2.47 0.28
N ARG A 9 -9.99 2.51 -0.88
CA ARG A 9 -10.81 3.64 -1.28
C ARG A 9 -12.28 3.39 -0.92
N VAL A 10 -12.84 4.29 -0.11
CA VAL A 10 -14.17 4.16 0.47
C VAL A 10 -15.10 5.20 -0.14
N MET A 11 -15.96 4.79 -1.07
CA MET A 11 -16.96 5.67 -1.66
C MET A 11 -18.14 5.88 -0.69
N ILE A 12 -18.53 7.13 -0.49
CA ILE A 12 -19.71 7.50 0.29
C ILE A 12 -20.78 8.05 -0.65
N ALA A 13 -21.76 7.20 -0.96
CA ALA A 13 -22.88 7.49 -1.83
C ALA A 13 -24.10 7.92 -1.00
N SER A 14 -24.80 8.98 -1.39
CA SER A 14 -26.13 9.28 -0.83
C SER A 14 -26.88 10.30 -1.67
N PRO A 15 -28.22 10.27 -1.66
CA PRO A 15 -29.05 11.39 -2.11
C PRO A 15 -28.78 12.66 -1.28
N SER A 16 -29.30 13.78 -1.77
CA SER A 16 -28.99 15.13 -1.26
C SER A 16 -29.70 15.52 0.05
N ASP A 17 -30.54 14.66 0.63
CA ASP A 17 -31.33 14.92 1.84
C ASP A 17 -30.68 14.41 3.13
N VAL A 18 -29.49 13.83 3.07
CA VAL A 18 -28.75 13.31 4.24
C VAL A 18 -27.28 13.81 4.34
N PRO A 19 -26.99 15.12 4.19
CA PRO A 19 -25.62 15.62 4.22
C PRO A 19 -24.93 15.35 5.58
N GLU A 20 -25.64 15.47 6.71
CA GLU A 20 -25.08 15.22 8.05
C GLU A 20 -24.71 13.74 8.25
N ALA A 21 -25.46 12.82 7.64
CA ALA A 21 -25.14 11.40 7.66
C ALA A 21 -23.85 11.14 6.85
N ARG A 22 -23.71 11.77 5.68
CA ARG A 22 -22.50 11.64 4.85
C ARG A 22 -21.25 12.18 5.55
N ASP A 23 -21.38 13.34 6.19
CA ASP A 23 -20.32 13.94 7.02
C ASP A 23 -19.98 13.05 8.22
N ALA A 24 -20.96 12.37 8.82
CA ALA A 24 -20.73 11.43 9.91
C ALA A 24 -19.97 10.17 9.46
N VAL A 25 -20.24 9.61 8.27
CA VAL A 25 -19.46 8.50 7.69
C VAL A 25 -18.02 8.93 7.44
N GLU A 26 -17.79 10.09 6.81
CA GLU A 26 -16.44 10.60 6.56
C GLU A 26 -15.67 10.83 7.86
N LYS A 27 -16.30 11.44 8.87
CA LYS A 27 -15.72 11.62 10.20
C LYS A 27 -15.42 10.29 10.88
N ALA A 28 -16.28 9.28 10.73
CA ALA A 28 -16.08 7.95 11.28
C ALA A 28 -14.87 7.26 10.64
N ILE A 29 -14.72 7.35 9.31
CA ILE A 29 -13.56 6.86 8.54
C ILE A 29 -12.26 7.54 8.99
N LEU A 30 -12.25 8.86 9.11
CA LEU A 30 -11.07 9.62 9.53
C LEU A 30 -10.67 9.29 10.98
N GLY A 31 -11.65 9.23 11.89
CA GLY A 31 -11.41 8.81 13.28
C GLY A 31 -10.94 7.36 13.39
N TRP A 32 -11.37 6.48 12.47
CA TRP A 32 -10.86 5.11 12.39
C TRP A 32 -9.39 5.09 11.99
N ASN A 33 -9.00 5.89 10.99
CA ASN A 33 -7.60 6.03 10.57
C ASN A 33 -6.71 6.51 11.73
N ASP A 34 -7.12 7.56 12.44
CA ASP A 34 -6.37 8.13 13.58
C ASP A 34 -6.10 7.08 14.67
N ALA A 35 -7.06 6.19 14.94
CA ALA A 35 -6.94 5.16 15.96
C ALA A 35 -6.19 3.89 15.48
N ASN A 36 -6.40 3.46 14.24
CA ASN A 36 -6.04 2.11 13.79
C ASN A 36 -4.96 2.07 12.71
N ALA A 37 -4.80 3.10 11.88
CA ALA A 37 -4.11 2.95 10.59
C ALA A 37 -2.67 2.45 10.70
N ARG A 38 -1.91 3.00 11.65
CA ARG A 38 -0.54 2.58 11.92
C ARG A 38 -0.45 1.18 12.55
N ALA A 39 -1.42 0.78 13.37
CA ALA A 39 -1.41 -0.52 14.04
C ALA A 39 -1.80 -1.65 13.08
N LYS A 40 -2.66 -1.35 12.10
CA LYS A 40 -3.18 -2.32 11.12
C LYS A 40 -2.50 -2.28 9.76
N GLY A 41 -1.70 -1.24 9.46
CA GLY A 41 -1.10 -1.06 8.13
C GLY A 41 -2.13 -0.75 7.05
N VAL A 42 -3.24 -0.09 7.39
CA VAL A 42 -4.35 0.20 6.48
C VAL A 42 -4.77 1.67 6.62
N ILE A 43 -4.98 2.35 5.50
CA ILE A 43 -5.58 3.69 5.45
C ILE A 43 -6.87 3.61 4.63
N LEU A 44 -7.94 4.16 5.17
CA LEU A 44 -9.20 4.34 4.47
C LEU A 44 -9.23 5.73 3.84
N GLN A 45 -9.30 5.80 2.52
CA GLN A 45 -9.42 7.05 1.78
C GLN A 45 -10.90 7.32 1.47
N PRO A 46 -11.59 8.23 2.19
CA PRO A 46 -12.97 8.58 1.86
C PRO A 46 -13.02 9.28 0.49
N TRP A 47 -14.05 8.96 -0.28
CA TRP A 47 -14.34 9.60 -1.57
C TRP A 47 -15.80 10.03 -1.65
N ARG A 48 -16.01 11.30 -1.99
CA ARG A 48 -17.32 11.94 -2.18
C ARG A 48 -17.29 12.72 -3.48
N TRP A 49 -18.37 12.69 -4.26
CA TRP A 49 -18.40 13.40 -5.54
C TRP A 49 -18.24 14.92 -5.37
N GLU A 50 -18.74 15.54 -4.28
CA GLU A 50 -18.64 16.99 -4.07
C GLU A 50 -17.21 17.50 -3.87
N SER A 51 -16.36 16.70 -3.21
CA SER A 51 -14.99 17.10 -2.82
C SER A 51 -13.91 16.47 -3.69
N SER A 52 -14.21 15.32 -4.31
CA SER A 52 -13.21 14.40 -4.83
C SER A 52 -13.42 14.01 -6.31
N ALA A 53 -14.52 14.41 -6.94
CA ALA A 53 -14.68 14.26 -8.39
C ALA A 53 -14.03 15.45 -9.12
N VAL A 54 -13.24 15.13 -10.16
CA VAL A 54 -12.65 16.14 -11.05
C VAL A 54 -13.67 16.53 -12.12
N PRO A 55 -13.89 17.84 -12.37
CA PRO A 55 -14.72 18.30 -13.48
C PRO A 55 -14.11 17.89 -14.84
N VAL A 56 -14.76 16.94 -15.51
CA VAL A 56 -14.38 16.45 -16.85
C VAL A 56 -15.58 16.59 -17.79
N MET A 57 -15.32 16.84 -19.06
CA MET A 57 -16.35 16.98 -20.10
C MET A 57 -16.33 15.80 -21.06
N GLY A 58 -17.47 15.48 -21.69
CA GLY A 58 -17.55 14.49 -22.78
C GLY A 58 -18.43 13.27 -22.52
N ALA A 59 -19.03 13.14 -21.34
CA ALA A 59 -20.01 12.09 -21.02
C ALA A 59 -21.12 12.60 -20.08
N HIS A 60 -22.12 11.77 -19.81
CA HIS A 60 -23.17 12.06 -18.82
C HIS A 60 -22.58 12.18 -17.41
N PRO A 61 -23.00 13.14 -16.56
CA PRO A 61 -22.40 13.37 -15.24
C PRO A 61 -22.31 12.11 -14.37
N GLN A 62 -23.38 11.29 -14.30
CA GLN A 62 -23.34 10.05 -13.52
C GLN A 62 -22.26 9.08 -14.01
N LYS A 63 -22.05 8.97 -15.33
CA LYS A 63 -21.01 8.07 -15.89
C LYS A 63 -19.60 8.54 -15.53
N LEU A 64 -19.40 9.85 -15.41
CA LEU A 64 -18.15 10.44 -14.94
C LEU A 64 -17.94 10.27 -13.43
N ILE A 65 -19.02 10.29 -12.63
CA ILE A 65 -18.99 10.02 -11.19
C ILE A 65 -18.68 8.55 -10.94
N ASN A 66 -19.37 7.62 -11.61
CA ASN A 66 -19.14 6.18 -11.47
C ASN A 66 -17.70 5.79 -11.85
N ALA A 67 -17.21 6.28 -12.99
CA ALA A 67 -15.85 6.00 -13.46
C ALA A 67 -14.74 6.61 -12.56
N GLN A 68 -15.04 7.71 -11.86
CA GLN A 68 -14.08 8.31 -10.92
C GLN A 68 -14.19 7.75 -9.51
N GLY A 69 -15.36 7.28 -9.09
CA GLY A 69 -15.67 6.87 -7.72
C GLY A 69 -15.86 5.36 -7.57
N VAL A 70 -16.98 4.83 -8.09
CA VAL A 70 -17.40 3.43 -7.92
C VAL A 70 -16.33 2.47 -8.45
N ASP A 71 -15.83 2.72 -9.66
CA ASP A 71 -14.93 1.79 -10.37
C ASP A 71 -13.60 1.58 -9.63
N ASP A 72 -13.12 2.60 -8.93
CA ASP A 72 -11.87 2.61 -8.17
C ASP A 72 -12.08 2.49 -6.65
N SER A 73 -13.29 2.15 -6.19
CA SER A 73 -13.60 1.93 -4.77
C SER A 73 -13.44 0.46 -4.37
N ASP A 74 -12.99 0.21 -3.14
CA ASP A 74 -12.97 -1.13 -2.52
C ASP A 74 -14.23 -1.37 -1.69
N ILE A 75 -14.71 -0.31 -1.03
CA ILE A 75 -15.85 -0.30 -0.11
C ILE A 75 -16.79 0.85 -0.51
N VAL A 76 -18.11 0.60 -0.48
CA VAL A 76 -19.16 1.58 -0.76
C VAL A 76 -20.13 1.64 0.41
N PHE A 77 -20.27 2.82 1.02
CA PHE A 77 -21.35 3.13 1.97
C PHE A 77 -22.43 3.92 1.23
N ALA A 78 -23.62 3.33 1.06
CA ALA A 78 -24.77 4.02 0.49
C ALA A 78 -25.78 4.37 1.60
N LEU A 79 -26.08 5.66 1.73
CA LEU A 79 -26.95 6.21 2.79
C LEU A 79 -28.26 6.72 2.19
N PHE A 80 -29.39 6.36 2.80
CA PHE A 80 -30.70 6.80 2.36
C PHE A 80 -31.49 7.47 3.49
N GLY A 81 -32.10 8.61 3.19
CA GLY A 81 -32.95 9.40 4.10
C GLY A 81 -34.43 9.15 3.87
N GLY A 82 -35.13 10.20 3.42
CA GLY A 82 -36.51 10.13 2.95
C GLY A 82 -36.63 10.05 1.41
N ARG A 83 -35.51 9.98 0.69
CA ARG A 83 -35.46 9.97 -0.78
C ARG A 83 -34.63 8.81 -1.32
N LEU A 84 -35.01 8.31 -2.51
CA LEU A 84 -34.21 7.36 -3.27
C LEU A 84 -33.13 8.06 -4.11
N GLY A 85 -33.40 9.28 -4.58
CA GLY A 85 -32.54 10.08 -5.44
C GLY A 85 -33.15 10.38 -6.82
N SER A 86 -32.37 11.06 -7.66
CA SER A 86 -32.82 11.48 -9.00
C SER A 86 -32.51 10.40 -10.04
N PRO A 87 -33.44 10.09 -10.97
CA PRO A 87 -33.23 9.09 -12.00
C PRO A 87 -32.11 9.50 -12.96
N THR A 88 -31.46 8.50 -13.54
CA THR A 88 -30.38 8.65 -14.52
C THR A 88 -30.85 8.08 -15.87
N PRO A 89 -30.06 8.16 -16.95
CA PRO A 89 -30.43 7.55 -18.23
C PRO A 89 -30.63 6.04 -18.15
N ASP A 90 -29.94 5.37 -17.22
CA ASP A 90 -29.84 3.91 -17.15
C ASP A 90 -30.42 3.31 -15.85
N ALA A 91 -30.78 4.11 -14.84
CA ALA A 91 -31.30 3.63 -13.55
C ALA A 91 -32.37 4.55 -12.89
N VAL A 92 -33.11 3.99 -11.93
CA VAL A 92 -34.16 4.70 -11.16
C VAL A 92 -33.63 5.79 -10.22
N SER A 93 -32.35 5.72 -9.84
CA SER A 93 -31.63 6.73 -9.08
C SER A 93 -30.12 6.60 -9.30
N GLY A 94 -29.38 7.71 -9.27
CA GLY A 94 -27.91 7.68 -9.34
C GLY A 94 -27.26 6.86 -8.22
N THR A 95 -27.78 6.96 -6.99
CA THR A 95 -27.28 6.14 -5.87
C THR A 95 -27.61 4.65 -6.02
N VAL A 96 -28.69 4.31 -6.74
CA VAL A 96 -29.00 2.91 -7.09
C VAL A 96 -28.05 2.41 -8.19
N GLU A 97 -27.77 3.22 -9.21
CA GLU A 97 -26.77 2.92 -10.25
C GLU A 97 -25.38 2.67 -9.64
N GLU A 98 -24.99 3.46 -8.65
CA GLU A 98 -23.74 3.32 -7.90
C GLU A 98 -23.70 2.00 -7.09
N VAL A 99 -24.81 1.64 -6.43
CA VAL A 99 -24.95 0.39 -5.64
C VAL A 99 -24.92 -0.86 -6.53
N ASP A 100 -25.76 -0.93 -7.56
CA ASP A 100 -25.82 -2.11 -8.44
C ASP A 100 -24.47 -2.32 -9.15
N ARG A 101 -23.83 -1.24 -9.62
CA ARG A 101 -22.49 -1.28 -10.22
C ARG A 101 -21.41 -1.74 -9.24
N ALA A 102 -21.46 -1.32 -7.98
CA ALA A 102 -20.52 -1.78 -6.95
C ALA A 102 -20.68 -3.28 -6.66
N LEU A 103 -21.93 -3.78 -6.64
CA LEU A 103 -22.23 -5.20 -6.50
C LEU A 103 -21.77 -6.02 -7.71
N GLU A 104 -21.98 -5.53 -8.94
CA GLU A 104 -21.46 -6.15 -10.18
C GLU A 104 -19.93 -6.27 -10.19
N LEU A 105 -19.24 -5.26 -9.63
CA LEU A 105 -17.78 -5.25 -9.47
C LEU A 105 -17.27 -6.07 -8.27
N GLY A 106 -18.16 -6.66 -7.47
CA GLY A 106 -17.81 -7.46 -6.29
C GLY A 106 -17.17 -6.64 -5.15
N ARG A 107 -17.52 -5.35 -5.03
CA ARG A 107 -17.06 -4.48 -3.94
C ARG A 107 -17.82 -4.78 -2.65
N GLN A 108 -17.27 -4.39 -1.49
CA GLN A 108 -18.04 -4.44 -0.24
C GLN A 108 -19.05 -3.30 -0.24
N VAL A 109 -20.34 -3.60 -0.10
CA VAL A 109 -21.43 -2.61 -0.18
C VAL A 109 -22.27 -2.64 1.08
N HIS A 110 -22.33 -1.51 1.78
CA HIS A 110 -23.12 -1.33 3.00
C HIS A 110 -24.25 -0.33 2.76
N LEU A 111 -25.49 -0.82 2.83
CA LEU A 111 -26.70 -0.01 2.64
C LEU A 111 -27.28 0.39 4.00
N TYR A 112 -27.37 1.70 4.26
CA TYR A 112 -27.91 2.24 5.51
C TYR A 112 -29.13 3.12 5.28
N PHE A 113 -30.22 2.80 5.98
CA PHE A 113 -31.49 3.53 5.88
C PHE A 113 -31.76 4.30 7.19
N SER A 114 -32.09 5.59 7.05
CA SER A 114 -32.47 6.42 8.18
C SER A 114 -33.84 6.02 8.72
N THR A 115 -33.94 5.88 10.05
CA THR A 115 -35.21 5.72 10.78
C THR A 115 -35.56 6.97 11.59
N ALA A 116 -34.83 8.08 11.37
CA ALA A 116 -35.11 9.36 11.98
C ALA A 116 -36.47 9.93 11.51
N PRO A 117 -37.15 10.77 12.32
CA PRO A 117 -38.40 11.42 11.92
C PRO A 117 -38.23 12.26 10.64
N LEU A 118 -39.02 11.95 9.62
CA LEU A 118 -39.03 12.67 8.35
C LEU A 118 -39.75 14.03 8.48
N PRO A 119 -39.34 15.06 7.72
CA PRO A 119 -40.00 16.35 7.74
C PRO A 119 -41.41 16.26 7.14
N TYR A 120 -42.32 17.14 7.60
CA TYR A 120 -43.74 17.13 7.17
C TYR A 120 -43.92 17.27 5.65
N ASN A 121 -43.03 17.99 4.97
CA ASN A 121 -43.03 18.20 3.52
C ASN A 121 -42.24 17.15 2.74
N VAL A 122 -42.07 15.94 3.28
CA VAL A 122 -41.40 14.84 2.58
C VAL A 122 -42.13 14.48 1.27
N ASP A 123 -41.34 14.22 0.24
CA ASP A 123 -41.78 13.77 -1.07
C ASP A 123 -42.22 12.29 -0.99
N THR A 124 -43.53 12.06 -0.90
CA THR A 124 -44.06 10.71 -0.67
C THR A 124 -43.78 9.76 -1.83
N ALA A 125 -43.70 10.24 -3.07
CA ALA A 125 -43.36 9.41 -4.22
C ALA A 125 -41.90 8.93 -4.14
N GLN A 126 -40.97 9.78 -3.70
CA GLN A 126 -39.58 9.40 -3.44
C GLN A 126 -39.44 8.47 -2.22
N LEU A 127 -40.27 8.66 -1.18
CA LEU A 127 -40.30 7.79 -0.02
C LEU A 127 -40.84 6.39 -0.35
N ASP A 128 -41.89 6.29 -1.18
CA ASP A 128 -42.45 5.01 -1.60
C ASP A 128 -41.51 4.28 -2.58
N ALA A 129 -40.82 5.00 -3.47
CA ALA A 129 -39.75 4.43 -4.28
C ALA A 129 -38.58 3.92 -3.41
N LEU A 130 -38.22 4.64 -2.35
CA LEU A 130 -37.20 4.21 -1.39
C LEU A 130 -37.61 2.94 -0.62
N ARG A 131 -38.89 2.84 -0.24
CA ARG A 131 -39.43 1.63 0.41
C ARG A 131 -39.36 0.42 -0.51
N ALA A 132 -39.80 0.56 -1.77
CA ALA A 132 -39.73 -0.51 -2.75
C ALA A 132 -38.28 -0.96 -3.02
N PHE A 133 -37.34 -0.02 -3.12
CA PHE A 133 -35.92 -0.34 -3.22
C PHE A 133 -35.38 -1.06 -1.98
N LYS A 134 -35.76 -0.62 -0.77
CA LYS A 134 -35.39 -1.29 0.47
C LYS A 134 -35.89 -2.73 0.51
N GLU A 135 -37.14 -2.98 0.10
CA GLU A 135 -37.73 -4.32 0.02
C GLU A 135 -36.96 -5.22 -0.98
N ASP A 136 -36.63 -4.73 -2.19
CA ASP A 136 -35.78 -5.48 -3.16
C ASP A 136 -34.41 -5.84 -2.59
N MET A 137 -33.77 -4.91 -1.87
CA MET A 137 -32.46 -5.13 -1.26
C MET A 137 -32.50 -6.11 -0.08
N GLN A 138 -33.64 -6.26 0.62
CA GLN A 138 -33.77 -7.21 1.75
C GLN A 138 -33.65 -8.67 1.30
N ASP A 139 -34.12 -9.01 0.10
CA ASP A 139 -33.97 -10.34 -0.49
C ASP A 139 -32.54 -10.60 -1.02
N ARG A 140 -31.74 -9.54 -1.19
CA ARG A 140 -30.38 -9.57 -1.77
C ARG A 140 -29.26 -9.49 -0.72
N GLY A 141 -29.52 -9.00 0.50
CA GLY A 141 -28.49 -8.86 1.53
C GLY A 141 -28.97 -8.31 2.87
N LEU A 142 -28.02 -8.08 3.78
CA LEU A 142 -28.28 -7.46 5.08
C LEU A 142 -28.26 -5.93 4.96
N LEU A 143 -29.27 -5.26 5.50
CA LEU A 143 -29.39 -3.81 5.49
C LEU A 143 -29.17 -3.22 6.89
N GLY A 144 -28.45 -2.10 6.95
CA GLY A 144 -28.27 -1.34 8.17
C GLY A 144 -29.36 -0.28 8.36
N GLU A 145 -29.60 0.08 9.62
CA GLU A 145 -30.50 1.18 10.01
C GLU A 145 -29.82 2.09 11.02
N PHE A 146 -30.12 3.39 10.96
CA PHE A 146 -29.65 4.38 11.94
C PHE A 146 -30.73 5.42 12.24
N ASN A 147 -30.89 5.79 13.52
CA ASN A 147 -31.80 6.87 13.92
C ASN A 147 -31.07 8.21 14.18
N ASN A 148 -29.74 8.20 14.31
CA ASN A 148 -28.90 9.37 14.55
C ASN A 148 -27.45 9.15 14.06
N ILE A 149 -26.64 10.21 14.06
CA ILE A 149 -25.27 10.18 13.53
C ILE A 149 -24.23 9.46 14.40
N GLU A 150 -24.45 9.31 15.71
CA GLU A 150 -23.59 8.53 16.62
C GLU A 150 -23.78 7.03 16.38
N GLN A 151 -25.03 6.60 16.21
CA GLN A 151 -25.35 5.22 15.82
C GLN A 151 -24.76 4.89 14.44
N LEU A 152 -24.93 5.78 13.46
CA LEU A 152 -24.33 5.59 12.13
C LEU A 152 -22.81 5.46 12.20
N GLY A 153 -22.14 6.32 12.97
CA GLY A 153 -20.69 6.23 13.18
C GLY A 153 -20.24 4.88 13.79
N HIS A 154 -21.01 4.33 14.73
CA HIS A 154 -20.73 3.01 15.31
C HIS A 154 -20.87 1.88 14.29
N GLU A 155 -21.96 1.88 13.51
CA GLU A 155 -22.20 0.86 12.49
C GLU A 155 -21.17 0.94 11.34
N VAL A 156 -20.74 2.14 10.94
CA VAL A 156 -19.64 2.36 9.98
C VAL A 156 -18.33 1.76 10.49
N TRP A 157 -17.97 1.99 11.75
CA TRP A 157 -16.78 1.38 12.35
C TRP A 157 -16.84 -0.15 12.35
N LYS A 158 -17.99 -0.71 12.71
CA LYS A 158 -18.24 -2.15 12.72
C LYS A 158 -18.17 -2.77 11.31
N ALA A 159 -18.70 -2.09 10.30
CA ALA A 159 -18.61 -2.47 8.90
C ALA A 159 -17.16 -2.45 8.39
N ILE A 160 -16.41 -1.38 8.68
CA ILE A 160 -14.98 -1.25 8.37
C ILE A 160 -14.15 -2.39 8.99
N GLU A 161 -14.37 -2.69 10.28
CA GLU A 161 -13.66 -3.78 10.98
C GLU A 161 -13.95 -5.14 10.34
N HIS A 162 -15.20 -5.38 9.93
CA HIS A 162 -15.59 -6.58 9.20
C HIS A 162 -14.93 -6.66 7.82
N ASP A 163 -14.96 -5.57 7.05
CA ASP A 163 -14.43 -5.53 5.69
C ASP A 163 -12.92 -5.75 5.63
N ILE A 164 -12.18 -5.15 6.56
CA ILE A 164 -10.73 -5.35 6.65
C ILE A 164 -10.41 -6.82 6.93
N ALA A 165 -11.15 -7.47 7.82
CA ALA A 165 -11.01 -8.89 8.08
C ALA A 165 -11.47 -9.78 6.89
N SER A 166 -12.51 -9.37 6.15
CA SER A 166 -13.13 -10.17 5.09
C SER A 166 -12.40 -10.09 3.75
N LEU A 167 -11.79 -8.94 3.42
CA LEU A 167 -11.07 -8.70 2.16
C LEU A 167 -9.74 -9.49 2.05
N SER A 168 -9.44 -10.36 3.02
CA SER A 168 -8.10 -10.92 3.27
C SER A 168 -7.02 -9.86 3.13
N ILE A 169 -7.34 -8.66 3.62
CA ILE A 169 -6.32 -7.75 4.12
C ILE A 169 -5.93 -8.39 5.44
N ASP A 170 -5.08 -9.40 5.32
CA ASP A 170 -4.34 -9.89 6.45
C ASP A 170 -3.84 -8.65 7.19
N PRO A 171 -4.05 -8.54 8.50
CA PRO A 171 -3.07 -7.89 9.33
C PRO A 171 -1.80 -8.78 9.33
N THR A 172 -1.17 -8.91 8.16
CA THR A 172 0.14 -8.31 7.93
C THR A 172 -0.02 -6.78 7.88
N PRO A 173 0.03 -6.07 9.03
CA PRO A 173 0.81 -4.85 8.99
C PRO A 173 2.24 -5.23 8.64
N GLU A 174 2.95 -4.26 8.09
CA GLU A 174 4.40 -4.26 8.15
C GLU A 174 4.80 -3.62 9.50
N LEU A 175 4.95 -4.26 10.67
CA LEU A 175 5.02 -5.66 11.17
C LEU A 175 5.86 -6.75 10.48
N ASN A 176 6.44 -6.43 9.32
CA ASN A 176 7.89 -6.45 9.16
C ASN A 176 8.56 -5.22 9.81
N ALA A 177 7.88 -4.57 10.75
CA ALA A 177 8.50 -4.08 11.96
C ALA A 177 9.02 -5.27 12.80
N GLY A 178 10.11 -5.89 12.35
CA GLY A 178 11.07 -6.47 13.30
C GLY A 178 11.26 -7.98 13.38
N LEU A 179 10.93 -8.77 12.36
CA LEU A 179 12.02 -9.58 11.80
C LEU A 179 12.66 -8.73 10.70
N GLY A 180 13.47 -7.75 11.10
CA GLY A 180 14.20 -6.97 10.10
C GLY A 180 15.10 -7.93 9.32
N GLU A 181 15.17 -7.76 8.00
CA GLU A 181 16.05 -8.56 7.16
C GLU A 181 17.38 -7.82 6.98
N VAL A 182 18.45 -8.58 6.77
CA VAL A 182 19.69 -8.03 6.23
C VAL A 182 19.60 -8.09 4.70
N ASP A 183 19.46 -6.94 4.06
CA ASP A 183 19.62 -6.81 2.61
C ASP A 183 20.96 -6.15 2.29
N PHE A 184 21.72 -6.77 1.39
CA PHE A 184 23.01 -6.26 0.95
C PHE A 184 22.92 -5.77 -0.49
N VAL A 185 23.33 -4.53 -0.71
CA VAL A 185 23.67 -4.00 -2.02
C VAL A 185 25.19 -4.04 -2.18
N VAL A 186 25.67 -4.65 -3.27
CA VAL A 186 27.10 -4.76 -3.58
C VAL A 186 27.38 -4.00 -4.88
N GLN A 187 28.28 -3.02 -4.83
CA GLN A 187 28.68 -2.22 -5.99
C GLN A 187 30.18 -2.36 -6.29
N PRO A 188 30.57 -2.78 -7.51
CA PRO A 188 31.97 -2.84 -7.89
C PRO A 188 32.52 -1.45 -8.25
N HIS A 189 33.71 -1.15 -7.76
CA HIS A 189 34.42 0.09 -8.02
C HIS A 189 35.88 -0.17 -8.39
N GLN A 190 36.44 0.74 -9.19
CA GLN A 190 37.86 0.76 -9.54
C GLN A 190 38.40 2.20 -9.50
N GLU A 191 39.65 2.35 -9.10
CA GLU A 191 40.37 3.63 -9.07
C GLU A 191 41.78 3.43 -9.60
N ARG A 192 42.25 4.34 -10.46
CA ARG A 192 43.55 4.25 -11.10
C ARG A 192 44.47 5.33 -10.57
N GLU A 193 45.49 4.91 -9.83
CA GLU A 193 46.47 5.77 -9.17
C GLU A 193 47.84 5.70 -9.86
N VAL A 194 48.68 6.71 -9.64
CA VAL A 194 50.08 6.72 -10.09
C VAL A 194 50.93 5.99 -9.05
N SER A 195 51.29 4.74 -9.34
CA SER A 195 52.02 3.84 -8.44
C SER A 195 53.54 4.06 -8.44
N GLY A 196 54.03 5.14 -9.06
CA GLY A 196 55.44 5.48 -9.19
C GLY A 196 55.83 5.91 -10.60
N VAL A 197 57.13 5.92 -10.88
CA VAL A 197 57.72 6.34 -12.16
C VAL A 197 58.71 5.28 -12.62
N ASN A 198 58.72 4.95 -13.92
CA ASN A 198 59.67 3.98 -14.46
C ASN A 198 61.08 4.60 -14.64
N SER A 199 62.08 3.78 -14.96
CA SER A 199 63.47 4.21 -15.17
C SER A 199 63.69 5.18 -16.36
N ARG A 200 62.63 5.54 -17.08
CA ARG A 200 62.62 6.52 -18.19
C ARG A 200 61.76 7.75 -17.90
N GLY A 201 61.33 7.95 -16.65
CA GLY A 201 60.56 9.13 -16.25
C GLY A 201 59.06 9.09 -16.55
N ALA A 202 58.53 7.99 -17.11
CA ALA A 202 57.09 7.88 -17.40
C ALA A 202 56.32 7.30 -16.19
N PRO A 203 55.12 7.84 -15.86
CA PRO A 203 54.32 7.38 -14.73
C PRO A 203 53.87 5.92 -14.92
N ARG A 204 54.04 5.13 -13.86
CA ARG A 204 53.47 3.79 -13.72
C ARG A 204 52.12 3.93 -13.02
N TYR A 205 51.14 3.15 -13.45
CA TYR A 205 49.81 3.14 -12.87
C TYR A 205 49.52 1.80 -12.20
N SER A 206 48.73 1.84 -11.13
CA SER A 206 48.04 0.69 -10.55
C SER A 206 46.53 0.95 -10.56
N THR A 207 45.74 -0.10 -10.74
CA THR A 207 44.27 -0.02 -10.60
C THR A 207 43.86 -0.81 -9.37
N ASN A 208 43.32 -0.08 -8.39
CA ASN A 208 42.77 -0.63 -7.16
C ASN A 208 41.30 -0.98 -7.40
N HIS A 209 40.88 -2.20 -7.06
CA HIS A 209 39.48 -2.64 -7.18
C HIS A 209 38.91 -2.91 -5.80
N TRP A 210 37.63 -2.59 -5.60
CA TRP A 210 36.90 -2.94 -4.38
C TRP A 210 35.42 -3.12 -4.65
N LEU A 211 34.77 -3.81 -3.71
CA LEU A 211 33.33 -3.88 -3.63
C LEU A 211 32.89 -2.98 -2.46
N GLU A 212 31.93 -2.10 -2.72
CA GLU A 212 31.21 -1.39 -1.66
C GLU A 212 29.98 -2.21 -1.30
N ILE A 213 29.94 -2.70 -0.06
CA ILE A 213 28.89 -3.57 0.46
C ILE A 213 28.09 -2.74 1.46
N THR A 214 26.86 -2.41 1.12
CA THR A 214 25.96 -1.61 1.96
C THR A 214 24.84 -2.48 2.48
N ASN A 215 24.65 -2.52 3.80
CA ASN A 215 23.48 -3.12 4.41
C ASN A 215 22.31 -2.13 4.30
N THR A 216 21.42 -2.34 3.32
CA THR A 216 20.19 -1.58 3.09
C THR A 216 19.00 -2.10 3.90
N GLY A 217 19.18 -3.23 4.59
CA GLY A 217 18.17 -3.85 5.45
C GLY A 217 17.99 -3.16 6.81
N ASP A 218 17.15 -3.78 7.64
CA ASP A 218 16.68 -3.23 8.91
C ASP A 218 17.36 -3.79 10.15
N LEU A 219 18.20 -4.81 10.00
CA LEU A 219 19.05 -5.36 11.06
C LEU A 219 20.54 -5.18 10.84
N ASP A 220 21.27 -5.29 11.93
CA ASP A 220 22.71 -5.56 11.90
C ASP A 220 22.94 -7.00 11.43
N ALA A 221 23.82 -7.17 10.45
CA ALA A 221 24.25 -8.46 9.96
C ALA A 221 25.37 -8.99 10.85
N GLU A 222 25.15 -10.11 11.53
CA GLU A 222 26.18 -10.74 12.38
C GLU A 222 26.96 -11.82 11.64
N ASP A 223 28.16 -12.16 12.13
CA ASP A 223 29.07 -13.17 11.57
C ASP A 223 29.20 -13.13 10.04
N VAL A 224 29.26 -11.92 9.48
CA VAL A 224 29.38 -11.71 8.04
C VAL A 224 30.72 -12.23 7.56
N THR A 225 30.68 -13.09 6.54
CA THR A 225 31.85 -13.63 5.84
C THR A 225 31.69 -13.51 4.33
N PHE A 226 32.82 -13.47 3.62
CA PHE A 226 32.89 -13.20 2.19
C PHE A 226 33.67 -14.29 1.46
N GLU A 227 33.14 -14.76 0.35
CA GLU A 227 33.76 -15.74 -0.53
C GLU A 227 33.71 -15.22 -1.98
N GLY A 228 34.88 -15.12 -2.62
CA GLY A 228 34.99 -14.70 -4.02
C GLY A 228 34.93 -15.91 -4.94
N ILE A 229 34.03 -15.88 -5.91
CA ILE A 229 33.76 -16.97 -6.86
C ILE A 229 34.06 -16.45 -8.26
N LEU A 230 34.84 -17.21 -9.02
CA LEU A 230 35.16 -16.92 -10.42
C LEU A 230 35.37 -18.26 -11.13
N GLU A 231 34.73 -18.45 -12.28
CA GLU A 231 34.77 -19.73 -12.99
C GLU A 231 36.14 -19.96 -13.67
N ASP A 232 36.67 -18.92 -14.34
CA ASP A 232 37.99 -18.94 -14.99
C ASP A 232 38.92 -17.89 -14.36
N GLY A 233 39.82 -18.35 -13.47
CA GLY A 233 40.88 -17.52 -12.87
C GLY A 233 40.89 -17.57 -11.35
N TYR A 234 41.22 -16.44 -10.71
CA TYR A 234 41.01 -16.26 -9.26
C TYR A 234 40.57 -14.83 -8.92
N MET A 235 39.62 -14.72 -8.00
CA MET A 235 39.22 -13.49 -7.32
C MET A 235 39.72 -13.59 -5.87
N ARG A 236 40.68 -12.75 -5.48
CA ARG A 236 41.21 -12.72 -4.10
C ARG A 236 40.65 -11.54 -3.33
N LEU A 237 39.81 -11.83 -2.35
CA LEU A 237 39.31 -10.87 -1.38
C LEU A 237 40.41 -10.50 -0.36
N ILE A 238 40.52 -9.22 -0.03
CA ILE A 238 41.35 -8.72 1.09
C ILE A 238 40.43 -8.44 2.29
N ALA A 239 39.74 -9.48 2.75
CA ALA A 239 38.88 -9.44 3.94
C ALA A 239 39.70 -9.70 5.22
N PRO A 240 39.27 -9.17 6.39
CA PRO A 240 39.72 -9.72 7.67
C PRO A 240 39.25 -11.18 7.79
N GLY A 241 40.13 -12.08 8.26
CA GLY A 241 39.86 -13.52 8.30
C GLY A 241 38.89 -13.99 9.39
N ASN A 242 38.38 -13.08 10.23
CA ASN A 242 37.38 -13.36 11.25
C ASN A 242 36.01 -12.83 10.80
N PRO A 243 34.89 -13.51 11.16
CA PRO A 243 33.55 -12.99 10.96
C PRO A 243 33.40 -11.58 11.55
N THR A 244 32.51 -10.77 10.96
CA THR A 244 32.39 -9.35 11.32
C THR A 244 30.93 -8.90 11.27
N THR A 245 30.58 -7.85 12.03
CA THR A 245 29.24 -7.25 11.94
C THR A 245 29.22 -6.16 10.85
N ILE A 246 28.10 -6.04 10.14
CA ILE A 246 27.77 -4.84 9.34
C ILE A 246 26.45 -4.29 9.85
N HIS A 247 26.51 -3.13 10.50
CA HIS A 247 25.33 -2.51 11.10
C HIS A 247 24.33 -2.05 10.04
N LYS A 248 23.06 -1.90 10.41
CA LYS A 248 22.05 -1.41 9.46
C LYS A 248 22.40 -0.02 8.91
N GLY A 249 22.27 0.17 7.60
CA GLY A 249 22.67 1.39 6.91
C GLY A 249 24.19 1.61 6.81
N GLN A 250 25.02 0.64 7.22
CA GLN A 250 26.47 0.75 7.11
C GLN A 250 26.98 0.24 5.76
N SER A 251 27.84 1.04 5.13
CA SER A 251 28.65 0.64 3.97
C SER A 251 30.05 0.19 4.38
N ARG A 252 30.57 -0.85 3.73
CA ARG A 252 31.90 -1.42 3.97
C ARG A 252 32.64 -1.67 2.66
N ARG A 253 33.86 -1.13 2.56
CA ARG A 253 34.78 -1.34 1.43
C ARG A 253 35.53 -2.66 1.60
N LEU A 254 35.36 -3.59 0.66
CA LEU A 254 36.08 -4.85 0.56
C LEU A 254 37.04 -4.80 -0.64
N PRO A 255 38.37 -4.64 -0.45
CA PRO A 255 39.31 -4.63 -1.56
C PRO A 255 39.42 -5.99 -2.23
N VAL A 256 39.56 -6.00 -3.56
CA VAL A 256 39.62 -7.23 -4.38
C VAL A 256 40.81 -7.17 -5.33
N LEU A 257 41.43 -8.33 -5.56
CA LEU A 257 42.45 -8.53 -6.58
C LEU A 257 42.01 -9.63 -7.56
N TYR A 258 41.91 -9.28 -8.83
CA TYR A 258 41.61 -10.21 -9.92
C TYR A 258 42.90 -10.79 -10.53
N ALA A 259 42.81 -12.00 -11.05
CA ALA A 259 43.84 -12.64 -11.85
C ALA A 259 43.98 -12.00 -13.25
N ALA A 260 44.94 -12.47 -14.04
CA ALA A 260 44.99 -12.17 -15.47
C ALA A 260 43.77 -12.80 -16.17
N GLY A 261 42.77 -11.96 -16.47
CA GLY A 261 41.47 -12.35 -17.04
C GLY A 261 40.44 -11.22 -16.90
N GLY A 262 40.49 -10.48 -15.79
CA GLY A 262 39.54 -9.40 -15.48
C GLY A 262 38.55 -9.83 -14.40
N SER A 263 37.41 -9.14 -14.35
CA SER A 263 36.30 -9.41 -13.43
C SER A 263 35.14 -10.19 -14.08
N ASP A 264 35.20 -10.48 -15.39
CA ASP A 264 34.09 -11.12 -16.11
C ASP A 264 33.64 -12.44 -15.47
N GLY A 265 32.35 -12.58 -15.18
CA GLY A 265 31.77 -13.70 -14.43
C GLY A 265 32.09 -13.76 -12.93
N ALA A 266 32.72 -12.74 -12.34
CA ALA A 266 33.00 -12.69 -10.90
C ALA A 266 31.72 -12.57 -10.07
N ARG A 267 31.61 -13.40 -9.03
CA ARG A 267 30.53 -13.39 -8.05
C ARG A 267 31.09 -13.25 -6.64
N LEU A 268 30.46 -12.40 -5.83
CA LEU A 268 30.68 -12.35 -4.39
C LEU A 268 29.57 -13.14 -3.69
N ARG A 269 29.92 -14.18 -2.94
CA ARG A 269 29.00 -14.78 -1.97
C ARG A 269 29.21 -14.14 -0.60
N ILE A 270 28.13 -13.62 -0.04
CA ILE A 270 28.09 -13.13 1.35
C ILE A 270 27.32 -14.15 2.17
N ARG A 271 27.84 -14.52 3.34
CA ARG A 271 27.10 -15.27 4.37
C ARG A 271 26.98 -14.42 5.62
N TRP A 272 25.85 -14.51 6.32
CA TRP A 272 25.61 -13.80 7.58
C TRP A 272 24.68 -14.60 8.49
N ARG A 273 24.56 -14.14 9.74
CA ARG A 273 23.52 -14.56 10.67
C ARG A 273 22.49 -13.44 10.84
N GLU A 274 21.22 -13.81 10.78
CA GLU A 274 20.08 -13.00 11.21
C GLU A 274 19.12 -13.93 11.96
N HIS A 275 18.44 -13.46 13.01
CA HIS A 275 17.46 -14.25 13.78
C HIS A 275 17.95 -15.62 14.29
N SER A 276 19.26 -15.76 14.51
CA SER A 276 19.96 -17.02 14.80
C SER A 276 20.04 -18.05 13.65
N GLU A 277 19.51 -17.74 12.47
CA GLU A 277 19.67 -18.54 11.25
C GLU A 277 20.89 -18.09 10.43
N GLN A 278 21.51 -19.02 9.71
CA GLN A 278 22.54 -18.70 8.70
C GLN A 278 21.86 -18.48 7.34
N LYS A 279 22.22 -17.39 6.68
CA LYS A 279 21.79 -17.04 5.33
C LYS A 279 23.01 -16.87 4.42
N GLU A 280 22.83 -17.06 3.12
CA GLU A 280 23.82 -16.72 2.11
C GLU A 280 23.16 -16.19 0.84
N ARG A 281 23.87 -15.30 0.13
CA ARG A 281 23.44 -14.73 -1.16
C ARG A 281 24.64 -14.47 -2.05
N GLU A 282 24.48 -14.72 -3.34
CA GLU A 282 25.46 -14.41 -4.38
C GLU A 282 25.10 -13.11 -5.10
N PHE A 283 26.12 -12.35 -5.46
CA PHE A 283 26.04 -11.08 -6.16
C PHE A 283 27.00 -11.09 -7.34
N ASP A 284 26.51 -10.80 -8.54
CA ASP A 284 27.35 -10.58 -9.71
C ASP A 284 28.11 -9.25 -9.55
N VAL A 285 29.44 -9.29 -9.69
CA VAL A 285 30.36 -8.17 -9.44
C VAL A 285 31.42 -8.02 -10.54
N GLY A 286 31.09 -8.54 -11.73
CA GLY A 286 31.93 -8.55 -12.93
C GLY A 286 32.00 -7.23 -13.69
#